data_AF-A0A1Q6VDG9-F1
#
_entry.id   AF-A0A1Q6VDG9-F1
#
_cell.length_a   1.000
_cell.length_b   1.000
_cell.length_c   1.000
_cell.angle_alpha   90.00
_cell.angle_beta   90.00
_cell.angle_gamma   90.00
#
_symmetry.space_group_name_H-M   'P 1'
#
loop_
_entity.id
_entity.type
_entity.pdbx_description
1 polymer ?
#
loop_
_entity_poly.entity_id
_entity_poly.type
_entity_poly.pdbx_seq_one_letter_code
_entity_poly.pdbx_strand_id
1 'polypeptide(L)'
;MLKRTSLTSPARSAQLALFGGAALFFITLIFPIQFDRQWITVGWALEGATLCWLFHRVPHPGLRLTGLVLLVTVFARLALNPAVLNYHRHGAFPILNWYLYTYGLATVCLFAAGRFLAPPRQVVLGSNVLPLLYTLGTVLAFLIVNIEIADYFSSPGAAALTFQFSGNFARDMSYSIAWALFALLMLIVGIRKQIAPVRYASLGLLGLTVVKLFFHDLSQLDQLYRISAFVVVAIIAMVASFLYQRFLGAAENANGTKATLTSAP
;
A
#
# COMPACT_ATOMS: atom_id res chain seq x y z
N MET A 1 14.09 31.24 45.25
CA MET A 1 12.80 31.27 44.52
C MET A 1 12.88 30.36 43.30
N LEU A 2 12.39 29.13 43.41
CA LEU A 2 12.27 28.21 42.26
C LEU A 2 11.18 28.78 41.34
N LYS A 3 11.60 29.32 40.19
CA LYS A 3 10.72 29.82 39.13
C LYS A 3 9.91 28.63 38.61
N ARG A 4 8.78 28.33 39.27
CA ARG A 4 7.85 27.27 38.84
C ARG A 4 7.27 27.71 37.50
N THR A 5 7.86 27.22 36.42
CA THR A 5 7.32 27.35 35.07
C THR A 5 5.88 26.85 35.10
N SER A 6 4.95 27.71 34.68
CA SER A 6 3.53 27.41 34.64
C SER A 6 3.28 26.08 33.90
N LEU A 7 2.30 25.31 34.39
CA LEU A 7 1.94 23.98 33.86
C LEU A 7 1.54 24.01 32.36
N THR A 8 1.34 25.19 31.80
CA THR A 8 0.86 25.48 30.43
C THR A 8 1.88 26.19 29.54
N SER A 9 3.16 26.29 29.94
CA SER A 9 4.17 26.95 29.10
C SER A 9 4.51 26.13 27.85
N PRO A 10 4.44 26.71 26.63
CA PRO A 10 4.81 26.03 25.38
C PRO A 10 6.28 25.56 25.36
N ALA A 11 7.15 26.16 26.17
CA ALA A 11 8.54 25.73 26.32
C ALA A 11 8.66 24.39 27.08
N ARG A 12 7.79 24.13 28.07
CA ARG A 12 7.81 22.87 28.84
C ARG A 12 7.23 21.71 28.04
N SER A 13 6.19 21.94 27.23
CA SER A 13 5.66 20.92 26.32
C SER A 13 6.64 20.60 25.19
N ALA A 14 7.37 21.59 24.68
CA ALA A 14 8.48 21.37 23.74
C ALA A 14 9.60 20.54 24.38
N GLN A 15 10.00 20.84 25.61
CA GLN A 15 10.98 20.03 26.35
C GLN A 15 10.50 18.60 26.57
N LEU A 16 9.25 18.39 27.00
CA LEU A 16 8.68 17.04 27.18
C LEU A 16 8.62 16.26 25.86
N ALA A 17 8.26 16.92 24.75
CA ALA A 17 8.27 16.31 23.43
C ALA A 17 9.70 15.94 22.98
N LEU A 18 10.68 16.81 23.25
CA LEU A 18 12.09 16.57 22.94
C LEU A 18 12.66 15.42 23.76
N PHE A 19 12.47 15.43 25.08
CA PHE A 19 12.94 14.36 25.96
C PHE A 19 12.22 13.04 25.69
N GLY A 20 10.91 13.06 25.43
CA GLY A 20 10.14 11.88 25.07
C GLY A 20 10.55 11.30 23.71
N GLY A 21 10.71 12.16 22.70
CA GLY A 21 11.20 11.76 21.38
C GLY A 21 12.65 11.25 21.42
N ALA A 22 13.53 11.92 22.16
CA ALA A 22 14.92 11.48 22.35
C ALA A 22 15.00 10.15 23.12
N ALA A 23 14.21 9.97 24.18
CA ALA A 23 14.17 8.70 24.91
C ALA A 23 13.67 7.56 24.01
N LEU A 24 12.62 7.80 23.22
CA LEU A 24 12.13 6.85 22.22
C LEU A 24 13.22 6.53 21.19
N PHE A 25 13.88 7.53 20.64
CA PHE A 25 14.97 7.38 19.68
C PHE A 25 16.13 6.55 20.24
N PHE A 26 16.55 6.80 21.47
CA PHE A 26 17.61 6.01 22.11
C PHE A 26 17.16 4.57 22.38
N ILE A 27 15.90 4.36 22.79
CA ILE A 27 15.34 3.02 22.99
C ILE A 27 15.24 2.27 21.64
N THR A 28 14.81 2.93 20.57
CA THR A 28 14.72 2.32 19.24
C THR A 28 16.11 2.06 18.66
N LEU A 29 17.13 2.87 18.97
CA LEU A 29 18.53 2.67 18.58
C LEU A 29 19.21 1.49 19.26
N ILE A 30 18.73 1.04 20.42
CA ILE A 30 19.29 -0.15 21.08
C ILE A 30 19.18 -1.38 20.18
N PHE A 31 18.07 -1.54 19.46
CA PHE A 31 17.86 -2.72 18.62
C PHE A 31 18.81 -2.78 17.41
N PRO A 32 18.98 -1.74 16.59
CA PRO A 32 19.91 -1.80 15.46
C PRO A 32 21.39 -1.74 15.84
N ILE A 33 21.73 -1.32 17.06
CA ILE A 33 23.10 -1.40 17.57
C ILE A 33 23.43 -2.84 18.01
N GLN A 34 22.45 -3.56 18.56
CA GLN A 34 22.61 -4.93 19.04
C GLN A 34 22.39 -6.00 17.97
N PHE A 35 21.58 -5.71 16.95
CA PHE A 35 21.24 -6.64 15.86
C PHE A 35 21.71 -6.10 14.50
N ASP A 36 21.98 -6.98 13.53
CA ASP A 36 22.47 -6.65 12.18
C ASP A 36 21.72 -5.46 11.50
N ARG A 37 22.36 -4.82 10.51
CA ARG A 37 21.92 -3.60 9.75
C ARG A 37 20.45 -3.57 9.30
N GLN A 38 19.84 -4.73 9.22
CA GLN A 38 18.46 -5.04 8.88
C GLN A 38 17.44 -4.40 9.85
N TRP A 39 17.68 -4.38 11.17
CA TRP A 39 16.69 -3.88 12.16
C TRP A 39 16.51 -2.36 12.18
N ILE A 40 17.43 -1.60 11.57
CA ILE A 40 17.37 -0.12 11.51
C ILE A 40 16.05 0.36 10.89
N THR A 41 15.63 -0.26 9.78
CA THR A 41 14.43 0.18 9.05
C THR A 41 13.16 -0.07 9.85
N VAL A 42 13.09 -1.20 10.56
CA VAL A 42 11.97 -1.56 11.43
C VAL A 42 11.88 -0.59 12.60
N GLY A 43 13.01 -0.29 13.25
CA GLY A 43 13.09 0.68 14.33
C GLY A 43 12.55 2.04 13.92
N TRP A 44 13.01 2.57 12.77
CA TRP A 44 12.55 3.85 12.24
C TRP A 44 11.06 3.86 11.86
N ALA A 45 10.54 2.75 11.33
CA ALA A 45 9.12 2.64 10.98
C ALA A 45 8.23 2.73 12.23
N LEU A 46 8.58 1.95 13.26
CA LEU A 46 7.90 1.93 14.54
C LEU A 46 8.02 3.28 15.25
N GLU A 47 9.20 3.88 15.24
CA GLU A 47 9.44 5.19 15.83
C GLU A 47 8.59 6.27 15.14
N GLY A 48 8.57 6.29 13.81
CA GLY A 48 7.76 7.24 13.05
C GLY A 48 6.26 7.13 13.35
N ALA A 49 5.73 5.91 13.47
CA ALA A 49 4.35 5.67 13.89
C ALA A 49 4.11 6.07 15.36
N THR A 50 5.07 5.79 16.24
CA THR A 50 4.99 6.11 17.67
C THR A 50 5.04 7.60 17.91
N LEU A 51 5.84 8.37 17.16
CA LEU A 51 5.86 9.84 17.23
C LEU A 51 4.52 10.44 16.78
N CYS A 52 3.92 9.89 15.72
CA CYS A 52 2.57 10.25 15.29
C CYS A 52 1.51 9.94 16.37
N TRP A 53 1.67 8.82 17.09
CA TRP A 53 0.81 8.48 18.23
C TRP A 53 1.06 9.39 19.44
N LEU A 54 2.31 9.67 19.79
CA LEU A 54 2.72 10.46 20.95
C LEU A 54 2.16 11.89 20.90
N PHE A 55 1.95 12.41 19.69
CA PHE A 55 1.22 13.67 19.47
C PHE A 55 -0.16 13.72 20.15
N HIS A 56 -0.81 12.56 20.37
CA HIS A 56 -2.08 12.48 21.11
C HIS A 56 -1.95 12.89 22.57
N ARG A 57 -0.78 12.66 23.17
CA ARG A 57 -0.49 12.97 24.58
C ARG A 57 0.26 14.29 24.73
N VAL A 58 1.14 14.61 23.78
CA VAL A 58 1.94 15.84 23.79
C VAL A 58 1.71 16.56 22.46
N PRO A 59 0.80 17.56 22.39
CA PRO A 59 0.40 18.20 21.14
C PRO A 59 1.46 19.20 20.63
N HIS A 60 2.66 18.69 20.30
CA HIS A 60 3.76 19.47 19.75
C HIS A 60 3.89 19.24 18.22
N PRO A 61 3.91 20.30 17.39
CA PRO A 61 3.95 20.16 15.93
C PRO A 61 5.19 19.41 15.43
N GLY A 62 6.32 19.53 16.12
CA GLY A 62 7.57 18.84 15.76
C GLY A 62 7.46 17.31 15.78
N LEU A 63 6.60 16.72 16.62
CA LEU A 63 6.44 15.25 16.68
C LEU A 63 5.78 14.70 15.40
N ARG A 64 4.84 15.44 14.83
CA ARG A 64 4.18 15.07 13.57
C ARG A 64 5.13 15.17 12.39
N LEU A 65 5.93 16.24 12.34
CA LEU A 65 6.91 16.45 11.28
C LEU A 65 8.01 15.39 11.31
N THR A 66 8.60 15.14 12.48
CA THR A 66 9.65 14.13 12.65
C THR A 66 9.14 12.72 12.35
N GLY A 67 7.94 12.36 12.84
CA GLY A 67 7.31 11.08 12.52
C GLY A 67 7.05 10.91 11.02
N LEU A 68 6.56 11.95 10.34
CA LEU A 68 6.35 11.94 8.89
C LEU A 68 7.66 11.78 8.12
N VAL A 69 8.69 12.55 8.47
CA VAL A 69 10.01 12.48 7.83
C VAL A 69 10.59 11.08 7.97
N LEU A 70 10.57 10.50 9.17
CA LEU A 70 11.05 9.13 9.40
C LEU A 70 10.30 8.10 8.54
N LEU A 71 8.96 8.18 8.46
CA LEU A 71 8.16 7.27 7.65
C LEU A 71 8.44 7.43 6.15
N VAL A 72 8.66 8.65 5.66
CA VAL A 72 9.06 8.91 4.27
C VAL A 72 10.46 8.38 4.01
N THR A 73 11.40 8.55 4.94
CA THR A 73 12.76 7.99 4.83
C THR A 73 12.73 6.46 4.79
N VAL A 74 11.90 5.82 5.63
CA VAL A 74 11.70 4.36 5.60
C VAL A 74 11.13 3.93 4.26
N PHE A 75 10.11 4.62 3.76
CA PHE A 75 9.55 4.34 2.43
C PHE A 75 10.61 4.46 1.33
N ALA A 76 11.35 5.58 1.29
CA ALA A 76 12.39 5.80 0.30
C ALA A 76 13.47 4.72 0.37
N ARG A 77 13.88 4.32 1.58
CA ARG A 77 14.83 3.22 1.78
C ARG A 77 14.28 1.90 1.25
N LEU A 78 13.04 1.54 1.53
CA LEU A 78 12.47 0.25 1.10
C LEU A 78 12.12 0.21 -0.39
N ALA A 79 11.64 1.31 -0.96
CA ALA A 79 11.17 1.37 -2.34
C ALA A 79 12.26 1.74 -3.35
N LEU A 80 13.22 2.60 -2.97
CA LEU A 80 14.20 3.18 -3.89
C LEU A 80 15.62 2.65 -3.72
N ASN A 81 15.88 1.82 -2.71
CA ASN A 81 17.20 1.23 -2.50
C ASN A 81 17.19 -0.27 -2.87
N PRO A 82 17.67 -0.64 -4.07
CA PRO A 82 17.72 -2.05 -4.50
C PRO A 82 18.61 -2.90 -3.59
N ALA A 83 19.57 -2.29 -2.88
CA ALA A 83 20.46 -3.02 -1.97
C ALA A 83 19.68 -3.69 -0.82
N VAL A 84 18.46 -3.24 -0.52
CA VAL A 84 17.60 -3.87 0.50
C VAL A 84 17.25 -5.31 0.16
N LEU A 85 17.14 -5.63 -1.13
CA LEU A 85 16.82 -6.96 -1.65
C LEU A 85 18.01 -7.93 -1.63
N ASN A 86 19.20 -7.45 -1.25
CA ASN A 86 20.42 -8.24 -1.18
C ASN A 86 20.91 -8.46 0.26
N TYR A 87 20.22 -7.91 1.26
CA TYR A 87 20.68 -7.99 2.66
C TYR A 87 20.44 -9.36 3.31
N HIS A 88 19.54 -10.19 2.78
CA HIS A 88 19.32 -11.55 3.29
C HIS A 88 19.72 -12.62 2.29
N ARG A 89 20.46 -13.63 2.79
CA ARG A 89 20.49 -14.95 2.16
C ARG A 89 19.20 -15.68 2.48
N HIS A 90 18.61 -16.28 1.46
CA HIS A 90 17.36 -17.06 1.53
C HIS A 90 17.32 -17.98 2.76
N GLY A 91 16.31 -17.76 3.61
CA GLY A 91 16.04 -18.60 4.78
C GLY A 91 15.19 -19.82 4.43
N ALA A 92 15.13 -20.81 5.32
CA ALA A 92 14.42 -22.08 5.09
C ALA A 92 12.88 -21.98 5.01
N PHE A 93 12.28 -20.80 5.23
CA PHE A 93 10.83 -20.58 5.28
C PHE A 93 10.36 -19.63 4.16
N PRO A 94 9.79 -20.14 3.04
CA PRO A 94 9.48 -19.35 1.84
C PRO A 94 8.42 -18.25 2.00
N ILE A 95 7.64 -18.25 3.09
CA ILE A 95 6.50 -17.33 3.28
C ILE A 95 6.72 -16.41 4.49
N LEU A 96 7.50 -16.85 5.48
CA LEU A 96 7.79 -16.06 6.69
C LEU A 96 9.15 -15.37 6.56
N ASN A 97 9.35 -14.69 5.43
CA ASN A 97 10.62 -14.08 5.09
C ASN A 97 10.79 -12.69 5.70
N TRP A 98 12.05 -12.27 5.82
CA TRP A 98 12.42 -10.94 6.29
C TRP A 98 11.72 -9.80 5.51
N TYR A 99 11.51 -10.00 4.21
CA TYR A 99 10.79 -9.05 3.35
C TYR A 99 9.35 -8.85 3.83
N LEU A 100 8.63 -9.95 4.10
CA LEU A 100 7.28 -9.90 4.65
C LEU A 100 7.23 -9.08 5.95
N TYR A 101 8.15 -9.35 6.88
CA TYR A 101 8.21 -8.65 8.16
C TYR A 101 8.52 -7.17 8.01
N THR A 102 9.54 -6.81 7.23
CA THR A 102 9.96 -5.40 7.09
C THR A 102 9.01 -4.56 6.29
N TYR A 103 8.65 -4.99 5.09
CA TYR A 103 7.73 -4.25 4.23
C TYR A 103 6.33 -4.28 4.83
N GLY A 104 5.90 -5.39 5.44
CA GLY A 104 4.60 -5.52 6.08
C GLY A 104 4.47 -4.62 7.30
N LEU A 105 5.47 -4.62 8.19
CA LEU A 105 5.46 -3.77 9.37
C LEU A 105 5.54 -2.28 8.99
N ALA A 106 6.37 -1.90 8.01
CA ALA A 106 6.42 -0.53 7.51
C ALA A 106 5.08 -0.08 6.90
N THR A 107 4.42 -0.98 6.16
CA THR A 107 3.08 -0.76 5.61
C THR A 107 2.07 -0.50 6.72
N VAL A 108 2.03 -1.35 7.74
CA VAL A 108 1.15 -1.19 8.91
C VAL A 108 1.45 0.12 9.64
N CYS A 109 2.72 0.48 9.81
CA CYS A 109 3.13 1.74 10.45
C CYS A 109 2.64 2.97 9.68
N LEU A 110 2.70 2.96 8.34
CA LEU A 110 2.16 4.03 7.49
C LEU A 110 0.64 4.17 7.62
N PHE A 111 -0.10 3.05 7.59
CA PHE A 111 -1.54 3.06 7.79
C PHE A 111 -1.94 3.50 9.21
N ALA A 112 -1.21 3.05 10.23
CA ALA A 112 -1.41 3.45 11.62
C ALA A 112 -1.14 4.95 11.81
N ALA A 113 -0.06 5.46 11.25
CA ALA A 113 0.24 6.90 11.26
C ALA A 113 -0.86 7.72 10.59
N GLY A 114 -1.38 7.27 9.44
CA GLY A 114 -2.54 7.89 8.79
C GLY A 114 -3.79 7.91 9.67
N ARG A 115 -4.01 6.84 10.46
CA ARG A 115 -5.13 6.74 11.42
C ARG A 115 -4.94 7.64 12.64
N PHE A 116 -3.71 7.80 13.13
CA PHE A 116 -3.34 8.66 14.25
C PHE A 116 -3.39 10.14 13.87
N LEU A 117 -3.02 10.48 12.64
CA LEU A 117 -3.07 11.85 12.13
C LEU A 117 -4.43 12.23 11.52
N ALA A 118 -5.46 11.39 11.68
CA ALA A 118 -6.82 11.68 11.22
C ALA A 118 -7.32 13.07 11.69
N PRO A 119 -8.29 13.68 10.97
CA PRO A 119 -8.77 15.02 11.30
C PRO A 119 -9.18 15.10 12.79
N PRO A 120 -8.79 16.17 13.52
CA PRO A 120 -8.28 17.47 13.06
C PRO A 120 -6.74 17.58 12.90
N ARG A 121 -5.99 16.47 12.98
CA ARG A 121 -4.52 16.49 13.18
C ARG A 121 -3.69 16.33 11.90
N GLN A 122 -4.40 16.21 10.77
CA GLN A 122 -3.91 15.85 9.45
C GLN A 122 -3.03 16.90 8.77
N VAL A 123 -3.06 18.15 9.25
CA VAL A 123 -2.33 19.25 8.63
C VAL A 123 -0.95 19.38 9.25
N VAL A 124 0.09 19.15 8.46
CA VAL A 124 1.50 19.37 8.80
C VAL A 124 2.07 20.34 7.78
N LEU A 125 2.75 21.41 8.24
CA LEU A 125 3.28 22.46 7.36
C LEU A 125 2.23 23.09 6.39
N GLY A 126 0.94 23.08 6.77
CA GLY A 126 -0.14 23.63 5.94
C GLY A 126 -0.73 22.67 4.90
N SER A 127 -0.21 21.45 4.77
CA SER A 127 -0.69 20.43 3.82
C SER A 127 -1.28 19.21 4.53
N ASN A 128 -2.28 18.58 3.90
CA ASN A 128 -2.89 17.35 4.41
C ASN A 128 -1.98 16.14 4.11
N VAL A 129 -1.51 15.47 5.16
CA VAL A 129 -0.56 14.35 5.03
C VAL A 129 -1.22 12.97 4.88
N LEU A 130 -2.53 12.87 5.07
CA LEU A 130 -3.26 11.59 4.97
C LEU A 130 -3.16 10.95 3.58
N PRO A 131 -3.41 11.67 2.47
CA PRO A 131 -3.29 11.08 1.14
C PRO A 131 -1.89 10.54 0.88
N LEU A 132 -0.86 11.25 1.33
CA LEU A 132 0.53 10.81 1.22
C LEU A 132 0.74 9.48 1.97
N LEU A 133 0.43 9.44 3.27
CA LEU A 133 0.65 8.24 4.10
C LEU A 133 -0.09 7.01 3.57
N TYR A 134 -1.35 7.15 3.17
CA TYR A 134 -2.12 6.04 2.61
C TYR A 134 -1.61 5.61 1.24
N THR A 135 -1.14 6.54 0.41
CA THR A 135 -0.55 6.21 -0.89
C THR A 135 0.78 5.47 -0.72
N LEU A 136 1.67 5.97 0.13
CA LEU A 136 2.94 5.31 0.43
C LEU A 136 2.72 3.90 1.01
N GLY A 137 1.76 3.75 1.93
CA GLY A 137 1.39 2.46 2.50
C GLY A 137 0.84 1.50 1.44
N THR A 138 -0.01 1.99 0.52
CA THR A 138 -0.55 1.18 -0.58
C THR A 138 0.54 0.76 -1.56
N VAL A 139 1.49 1.64 -1.87
CA VAL A 139 2.64 1.31 -2.73
C VAL A 139 3.52 0.24 -2.07
N LEU A 140 3.83 0.35 -0.77
CA LEU A 140 4.58 -0.71 -0.08
C LEU A 140 3.79 -2.02 -0.03
N ALA A 141 2.48 -1.97 0.18
CA ALA A 141 1.60 -3.14 0.14
C ALA A 141 1.58 -3.81 -1.24
N PHE A 142 1.76 -3.05 -2.31
CA PHE A 142 1.92 -3.61 -3.65
C PHE A 142 3.32 -4.18 -3.86
N LEU A 143 4.37 -3.49 -3.40
CA LEU A 143 5.75 -3.96 -3.52
C LEU A 143 5.99 -5.27 -2.77
N ILE A 144 5.48 -5.42 -1.53
CA ILE A 144 5.60 -6.67 -0.77
C ILE A 144 5.00 -7.85 -1.54
N VAL A 145 3.83 -7.69 -2.17
CA VAL A 145 3.21 -8.76 -2.99
C VAL A 145 4.14 -9.17 -4.14
N ASN A 146 4.78 -8.21 -4.81
CA ASN A 146 5.71 -8.51 -5.90
C ASN A 146 7.00 -9.17 -5.39
N ILE A 147 7.52 -8.73 -4.25
CA ILE A 147 8.74 -9.30 -3.65
C ILE A 147 8.49 -10.74 -3.19
N GLU A 148 7.35 -11.03 -2.55
CA GLU A 148 7.02 -12.39 -2.11
C GLU A 148 6.85 -13.36 -3.29
N ILE A 149 6.25 -12.91 -4.40
CA ILE A 149 6.19 -13.72 -5.63
C ILE A 149 7.60 -13.93 -6.20
N ALA A 150 8.42 -12.87 -6.25
CA ALA A 150 9.80 -12.99 -6.72
C ALA A 150 10.62 -13.97 -5.87
N ASP A 151 10.45 -13.92 -4.54
CA ASP A 151 11.16 -14.78 -3.60
C ASP A 151 10.71 -16.24 -3.71
N TYR A 152 9.39 -16.49 -3.74
CA TYR A 152 8.83 -17.84 -3.88
C TYR A 152 9.29 -18.57 -5.15
N PHE A 153 9.42 -17.84 -6.26
CA PHE A 153 9.86 -18.41 -7.55
C PHE A 153 11.38 -18.34 -7.77
N SER A 154 12.15 -17.81 -6.82
CA SER A 154 13.62 -17.82 -6.87
C SER A 154 14.17 -19.18 -6.41
N SER A 155 15.23 -19.67 -7.07
CA SER A 155 15.81 -20.97 -6.74
C SER A 155 16.39 -20.98 -5.31
N PRO A 156 16.13 -22.03 -4.51
CA PRO A 156 16.69 -22.16 -3.16
C PRO A 156 18.22 -22.07 -3.18
N GLY A 157 18.80 -21.12 -2.44
CA GLY A 157 20.25 -20.94 -2.32
C GLY A 157 20.89 -19.91 -3.27
N ALA A 158 20.12 -19.23 -4.13
CA ALA A 158 20.63 -18.06 -4.86
C ALA A 158 21.06 -16.94 -3.88
N ALA A 159 22.08 -16.14 -4.21
CA ALA A 159 22.55 -15.08 -3.30
C ALA A 159 21.74 -13.77 -3.41
N ALA A 160 20.86 -13.65 -4.41
CA ALA A 160 20.09 -12.44 -4.72
C ALA A 160 18.72 -12.80 -5.32
N LEU A 161 17.72 -11.93 -5.09
CA LEU A 161 16.43 -11.95 -5.78
C LEU A 161 16.66 -11.73 -7.28
N THR A 162 16.45 -12.76 -8.09
CA THR A 162 16.53 -12.63 -9.55
C THR A 162 15.14 -12.39 -10.11
N PHE A 163 14.87 -11.15 -10.54
CA PHE A 163 13.70 -10.85 -11.37
C PHE A 163 13.94 -11.38 -12.78
N GLN A 164 13.74 -12.68 -12.97
CA GLN A 164 13.68 -13.26 -14.30
C GLN A 164 12.30 -12.94 -14.87
N PHE A 165 12.27 -12.34 -16.06
CA PHE A 165 11.02 -11.96 -16.75
C PHE A 165 10.64 -12.94 -17.88
N SER A 166 11.37 -14.06 -18.00
CA SER A 166 11.10 -15.12 -18.98
C SER A 166 11.37 -16.49 -18.38
N GLY A 167 10.72 -17.53 -18.94
CA GLY A 167 11.00 -18.94 -18.64
C GLY A 167 10.19 -19.59 -17.52
N ASN A 168 9.28 -18.87 -16.85
CA ASN A 168 8.39 -19.47 -15.83
C ASN A 168 6.96 -18.91 -15.93
N PHE A 169 6.14 -19.55 -16.76
CA PHE A 169 4.73 -19.21 -16.95
C PHE A 169 3.94 -19.12 -15.63
N ALA A 170 4.22 -20.02 -14.67
CA ALA A 170 3.54 -20.02 -13.38
C ALA A 170 3.86 -18.76 -12.57
N ARG A 171 5.11 -18.26 -12.62
CA ARG A 171 5.51 -16.99 -11.99
C ARG A 171 4.78 -15.80 -12.63
N ASP A 172 4.78 -15.72 -13.95
CA ASP A 172 4.21 -14.58 -14.68
C ASP A 172 2.68 -14.51 -14.47
N MET A 173 2.03 -15.68 -14.47
CA MET A 173 0.61 -15.82 -14.13
C MET A 173 0.33 -15.44 -12.66
N SER A 174 1.22 -15.82 -11.73
CA SER A 174 1.08 -15.45 -10.31
C SER A 174 1.11 -13.94 -10.11
N TYR A 175 2.01 -13.22 -10.80
CA TYR A 175 2.01 -11.75 -10.79
C TYR A 175 0.69 -11.18 -11.30
N SER A 176 0.15 -11.70 -12.41
CA SER A 176 -1.12 -11.18 -12.97
C SER A 176 -2.32 -11.46 -12.08
N ILE A 177 -2.42 -12.66 -11.52
CA ILE A 177 -3.46 -12.99 -10.53
C ILE A 177 -3.35 -12.06 -9.32
N ALA A 178 -2.13 -11.88 -8.80
CA ALA A 178 -1.90 -11.03 -7.63
C ALA A 178 -2.24 -9.56 -7.91
N TRP A 179 -1.86 -9.01 -9.07
CA TRP A 179 -2.20 -7.64 -9.45
C TRP A 179 -3.70 -7.47 -9.64
N ALA A 180 -4.40 -8.45 -10.24
CA ALA A 180 -5.84 -8.42 -10.39
C ALA A 180 -6.57 -8.45 -9.03
N LEU A 181 -6.14 -9.32 -8.11
CA LEU A 181 -6.69 -9.39 -6.76
C LEU A 181 -6.42 -8.11 -5.96
N PHE A 182 -5.21 -7.55 -6.06
CA PHE A 182 -4.86 -6.29 -5.42
C PHE A 182 -5.69 -5.12 -5.97
N ALA A 183 -5.84 -5.02 -7.29
CA ALA A 183 -6.69 -4.03 -7.94
C ALA A 183 -8.16 -4.18 -7.51
N LEU A 184 -8.68 -5.41 -7.43
CA LEU A 184 -10.04 -5.68 -6.99
C LEU A 184 -10.26 -5.25 -5.53
N LEU A 185 -9.33 -5.60 -4.63
CA LEU A 185 -9.38 -5.18 -3.23
C LEU A 185 -9.38 -3.64 -3.12
N MET A 186 -8.49 -2.99 -3.86
CA MET A 186 -8.39 -1.53 -3.91
C MET A 186 -9.67 -0.89 -4.46
N LEU A 187 -10.30 -1.49 -5.48
CA LEU A 187 -11.57 -1.03 -6.06
C LEU A 187 -12.71 -1.17 -5.04
N ILE A 188 -12.80 -2.31 -4.34
CA ILE A 188 -13.80 -2.53 -3.28
C ILE A 188 -13.64 -1.48 -2.18
N VAL A 189 -12.41 -1.23 -1.72
CA VAL A 189 -12.13 -0.20 -0.71
C VAL A 189 -12.50 1.19 -1.24
N GLY A 190 -12.14 1.53 -2.47
CA GLY A 190 -12.45 2.80 -3.12
C GLY A 190 -13.94 3.06 -3.29
N ILE A 191 -14.73 2.02 -3.59
CA ILE A 191 -16.20 2.09 -3.67
C ILE A 191 -16.79 2.24 -2.26
N ARG A 192 -16.42 1.37 -1.30
CA ARG A 192 -16.97 1.39 0.07
C ARG A 192 -16.65 2.68 0.82
N LYS A 193 -15.48 3.26 0.61
CA LYS A 193 -15.06 4.53 1.23
C LYS A 193 -15.37 5.77 0.38
N GLN A 194 -15.96 5.59 -0.81
CA GLN A 194 -16.29 6.66 -1.76
C GLN A 194 -15.09 7.55 -2.16
N ILE A 195 -13.89 6.97 -2.28
CA ILE A 195 -12.65 7.70 -2.59
C ILE A 195 -12.37 7.58 -4.10
N ALA A 196 -12.69 8.62 -4.87
CA ALA A 196 -12.56 8.60 -6.34
C ALA A 196 -11.15 8.30 -6.86
N PRO A 197 -10.06 8.89 -6.32
CA PRO A 197 -8.70 8.57 -6.76
C PRO A 197 -8.33 7.09 -6.62
N VAL A 198 -8.78 6.44 -5.53
CA VAL A 198 -8.53 5.01 -5.28
C VAL A 198 -9.24 4.14 -6.32
N ARG A 199 -10.46 4.52 -6.71
CA ARG A 199 -11.20 3.83 -7.78
C ARG A 199 -10.47 3.95 -9.12
N TYR A 200 -10.07 5.15 -9.52
CA TYR A 200 -9.37 5.34 -10.80
C TYR A 200 -8.01 4.62 -10.82
N ALA A 201 -7.25 4.69 -9.73
CA ALA A 201 -5.99 3.95 -9.62
C ALA A 201 -6.20 2.42 -9.69
N SER A 202 -7.25 1.90 -9.03
CA SER A 202 -7.59 0.48 -9.10
C SER A 202 -8.01 0.03 -10.50
N LEU A 203 -8.80 0.85 -11.22
CA LEU A 203 -9.18 0.57 -12.61
C LEU A 203 -7.97 0.65 -13.54
N GLY A 204 -7.06 1.60 -13.31
CA GLY A 204 -5.80 1.70 -14.04
C GLY A 204 -4.93 0.47 -13.85
N LEU A 205 -4.77 0.00 -12.61
CA LEU A 205 -4.01 -1.23 -12.31
C LEU A 205 -4.68 -2.47 -12.92
N LEU A 206 -6.01 -2.57 -12.86
CA LEU A 206 -6.75 -3.67 -13.47
C LEU A 206 -6.56 -3.68 -14.99
N GLY A 207 -6.69 -2.52 -15.65
CA GLY A 207 -6.43 -2.36 -17.09
C GLY A 207 -5.00 -2.75 -17.46
N LEU A 208 -4.01 -2.28 -16.69
CA LEU A 208 -2.61 -2.67 -16.88
C LEU A 208 -2.41 -4.18 -16.72
N THR A 209 -3.07 -4.80 -15.76
CA THR A 209 -3.01 -6.25 -15.52
C THR A 209 -3.59 -7.03 -16.70
N VAL A 210 -4.72 -6.57 -17.25
CA VAL A 210 -5.33 -7.17 -18.44
C VAL A 210 -4.41 -7.05 -19.65
N VAL A 211 -3.84 -5.87 -19.90
CA VAL A 211 -2.87 -5.65 -20.97
C VAL A 211 -1.66 -6.58 -20.79
N LYS A 212 -1.07 -6.62 -19.60
CA LYS A 212 0.05 -7.52 -19.28
C LYS A 212 -0.33 -8.98 -19.56
N LEU A 213 -1.48 -9.44 -19.08
CA LEU A 213 -1.93 -10.81 -19.25
C LEU A 213 -2.00 -11.20 -20.75
N PHE A 214 -2.56 -10.33 -21.59
CA PHE A 214 -2.67 -10.61 -23.03
C PHE A 214 -1.35 -10.56 -23.79
N PHE A 215 -0.55 -9.51 -23.55
CA PHE A 215 0.65 -9.26 -24.34
C PHE A 215 1.87 -10.00 -23.85
N HIS A 216 1.96 -10.28 -22.55
CA HIS A 216 3.12 -10.94 -21.94
C HIS A 216 2.80 -12.40 -21.60
N ASP A 217 1.79 -12.64 -20.76
CA ASP A 217 1.60 -13.98 -20.18
C ASP A 217 1.05 -14.98 -21.21
N LEU A 218 0.03 -14.57 -21.98
CA LEU A 218 -0.53 -15.39 -23.07
C LEU A 218 0.41 -15.46 -24.29
N SER A 219 1.46 -14.65 -24.36
CA SER A 219 2.44 -14.74 -25.45
C SER A 219 3.29 -16.00 -25.38
N GLN A 220 3.44 -16.56 -24.17
CA GLN A 220 4.18 -17.79 -23.90
C GLN A 220 3.40 -19.06 -24.25
N LEU A 221 2.08 -18.95 -24.48
CA LEU A 221 1.26 -20.07 -24.94
C LEU A 221 1.43 -20.27 -26.45
N ASP A 222 1.26 -21.52 -26.89
CA ASP A 222 1.19 -21.82 -28.31
C ASP A 222 0.12 -20.98 -29.00
N GLN A 223 0.40 -20.64 -30.26
CA GLN A 223 -0.38 -19.67 -31.04
C GLN A 223 -1.89 -19.97 -31.07
N LEU A 224 -2.28 -21.26 -31.05
CA LEU A 224 -3.67 -21.69 -30.99
C LEU A 224 -4.37 -21.34 -29.67
N TYR A 225 -3.72 -21.57 -28.52
CA TYR A 225 -4.28 -21.23 -27.21
C TYR A 225 -4.46 -19.71 -27.06
N ARG A 226 -3.49 -18.93 -27.55
CA ARG A 226 -3.58 -17.48 -27.56
C ARG A 226 -4.79 -16.97 -28.35
N ILE A 227 -4.99 -17.48 -29.57
CA ILE A 227 -6.15 -17.11 -30.41
C ILE A 227 -7.46 -17.51 -29.70
N SER A 228 -7.53 -18.72 -29.14
CA SER A 228 -8.73 -19.19 -28.44
C SER A 228 -9.08 -18.34 -27.21
N ALA A 229 -8.08 -17.90 -26.43
CA ALA A 229 -8.29 -17.04 -25.27
C ALA A 229 -8.85 -15.67 -25.67
N PHE A 230 -8.35 -15.06 -26.75
CA PHE A 230 -8.90 -13.80 -27.27
C PHE A 230 -10.35 -13.93 -27.73
N VAL A 231 -10.68 -15.02 -28.43
CA VAL A 231 -12.05 -15.28 -28.89
C VAL A 231 -13.00 -15.46 -27.71
N VAL A 232 -12.63 -16.26 -26.71
CA VAL A 232 -13.44 -16.46 -25.50
C VAL A 232 -13.68 -15.13 -24.77
N VAL A 233 -12.65 -14.31 -24.61
CA VAL A 233 -12.78 -13.01 -23.95
C VAL A 233 -13.68 -12.06 -24.75
N ALA A 234 -13.53 -12.03 -26.07
CA ALA A 234 -14.39 -11.20 -26.93
C ALA A 234 -15.87 -11.61 -26.81
N ILE A 235 -16.16 -12.92 -26.81
CA ILE A 235 -17.52 -13.44 -26.62
C ILE A 235 -18.06 -13.04 -25.23
N ILE A 236 -17.28 -13.22 -24.16
CA ILE A 236 -17.69 -12.84 -22.80
C ILE A 236 -17.98 -11.33 -22.73
N ALA A 237 -17.12 -10.49 -23.31
CA ALA A 237 -17.31 -9.04 -23.33
C ALA A 237 -18.57 -8.64 -24.11
N MET A 238 -18.83 -9.29 -25.25
CA MET A 238 -20.02 -9.06 -26.07
C MET A 238 -21.30 -9.44 -25.32
N VAL A 239 -21.30 -10.61 -24.65
CA VAL A 239 -22.41 -11.06 -23.80
C VAL A 239 -22.62 -10.11 -22.62
N ALA A 240 -21.54 -9.70 -21.94
CA ALA A 240 -21.61 -8.77 -20.82
C ALA A 240 -22.17 -7.40 -21.24
N SER A 241 -21.74 -6.88 -22.40
CA SER A 241 -22.25 -5.64 -22.99
C SER A 241 -23.76 -5.75 -23.28
N PHE A 242 -24.18 -6.86 -23.90
CA PHE A 242 -25.60 -7.11 -24.20
C PHE A 242 -26.45 -7.20 -22.93
N LEU A 243 -25.98 -7.92 -21.90
CA LEU A 243 -26.65 -8.00 -20.61
C LEU A 243 -26.76 -6.61 -19.96
N TYR A 244 -25.68 -5.84 -19.96
CA TYR A 244 -25.64 -4.50 -19.38
C TYR A 244 -26.65 -3.55 -20.06
N GLN A 245 -26.69 -3.55 -21.40
CA GLN A 245 -27.67 -2.76 -22.16
C GLN A 245 -29.10 -3.19 -21.86
N ARG A 246 -29.36 -4.49 -21.76
CA ARG A 246 -30.70 -5.02 -21.43
C ARG A 246 -31.16 -4.60 -20.03
N PHE A 247 -30.28 -4.61 -19.03
CA PHE A 247 -30.62 -4.19 -17.66
C PHE A 247 -30.90 -2.69 -17.58
N LEU A 248 -30.14 -1.85 -18.27
CA LEU A 248 -30.37 -0.40 -18.34
C LEU A 248 -31.66 -0.06 -19.10
N GLY A 249 -31.87 -0.66 -20.27
CA GLY A 249 -33.08 -0.44 -21.06
C GLY A 249 -34.36 -0.89 -20.33
N ALA A 250 -34.30 -1.98 -19.55
CA ALA A 250 -35.42 -2.41 -18.72
C ALA A 250 -35.71 -1.43 -17.57
N ALA A 251 -34.68 -0.83 -16.96
CA ALA A 251 -34.85 0.13 -15.87
C ALA A 251 -35.41 1.48 -16.36
N GLU A 252 -35.01 1.93 -17.55
CA GLU A 252 -35.50 3.16 -18.17
C GLU A 252 -37.00 3.05 -18.55
N ASN A 253 -37.39 1.91 -19.13
CA ASN A 253 -38.78 1.63 -19.46
C ASN A 253 -39.68 1.57 -18.21
N ALA A 254 -39.22 0.96 -17.11
CA ALA A 254 -39.98 0.88 -15.86
C ALA A 254 -40.20 2.25 -15.19
N ASN A 255 -39.23 3.16 -15.29
CA ASN A 255 -39.37 4.53 -14.78
C ASN A 255 -40.29 5.39 -15.67
N GLY A 256 -40.25 5.20 -17.00
CA GLY A 256 -41.16 5.88 -17.94
C GLY A 256 -42.63 5.52 -17.70
N THR A 257 -42.93 4.24 -17.44
CA THR A 257 -44.29 3.78 -17.11
C THR A 257 -44.79 4.32 -15.76
N LYS A 258 -43.92 4.41 -14.73
CA LYS A 258 -44.30 5.03 -13.45
C LYS A 258 -44.60 6.52 -13.61
N ALA A 259 -43.78 7.25 -14.36
CA ALA A 259 -43.96 8.69 -14.57
C ALA A 259 -45.31 9.01 -15.26
N THR A 260 -45.69 8.21 -16.26
CA THR A 260 -46.98 8.35 -16.98
C THR A 260 -48.19 8.03 -16.10
N LEU A 261 -48.07 7.07 -15.17
CA LEU A 261 -49.13 6.75 -14.20
C LEU A 261 -49.33 7.84 -13.14
N THR A 262 -48.27 8.55 -12.74
CA THR A 262 -48.36 9.68 -11.79
C THR A 262 -48.79 11.01 -12.40
N SER A 263 -48.73 11.16 -13.72
CA SER A 263 -49.16 12.38 -14.44
C SER A 263 -50.59 12.32 -14.97
N ALA A 264 -51.30 11.22 -14.75
CA ALA A 264 -52.73 11.14 -15.06
C ALA A 264 -53.53 11.84 -13.93
N PRO A 265 -54.36 12.85 -14.27
CA PRO A 265 -55.15 13.63 -13.30
C PRO A 265 -56.28 12.82 -12.64
#